data_AF-A0A9E4Q669-F1
#
_entry.id   AF-A0A9E4Q669-F1
#
_cell.length_a   1.000
_cell.length_b   1.000
_cell.length_c   1.000
_cell.angle_alpha   90.00
_cell.angle_beta   90.00
_cell.angle_gamma   90.00
#
_symmetry.space_group_name_H-M   'P 1'
#
loop_
_entity.id
_entity.type
_entity.pdbx_description
1 polymer ?
#
loop_
_entity_poly.entity_id
_entity_poly.type
_entity_poly.pdbx_seq_one_letter_code
_entity_poly.pdbx_strand_id
1 'polypeptide(L)'
;MASDKRLLGGELRVINIGLKSFADELRRRGARVTHVDWQPPASGDDHMVDHLRRLRRDGGRTEQANQNAFQRIIDADPVLIDVAPAGEVMAGLRKGMLLHAGPPISWSDMCGPMRAAVVGALRYEGWAGNNTDAEAMVGQGDVKVRPNHDFDAVGPMTGIISPSMPVFVIENRTFGNKAYCTINEGIGKVMRFGANDDAVIERLVWLQEELAPLLGDAIRRLGGVELGPILARALSMGDEMHQRNVAASSLFFRAVAPELARTSTNGAELARAMEFLATNDQFFLNLAMAAAKAIMDPTGNFSGSTIVSAMSRNGKDFGIRVGGTGSRWFTTPAPMPDGMYFPGYTAADANPDMGDSAIIETAGLGGFA
;
A
#
# COMPACT_ATOMS: atom_id res chain seq x y z
N MET A 1 52.29 18.00 32.00
CA MET A 1 51.55 16.84 32.55
C MET A 1 50.50 17.28 33.57
N ALA A 2 49.44 17.99 33.14
CA ALA A 2 48.43 18.52 34.08
C ALA A 2 46.96 18.48 33.57
N SER A 3 46.63 17.75 32.49
CA SER A 3 45.26 17.71 31.96
C SER A 3 44.43 16.48 32.32
N ASP A 4 45.03 15.33 32.67
CA ASP A 4 44.25 14.08 32.81
C ASP A 4 43.51 13.90 34.14
N LYS A 5 43.91 14.60 35.21
CA LYS A 5 43.29 14.43 36.54
C LYS A 5 41.86 15.01 36.64
N ARG A 6 41.35 15.71 35.61
CA ARG A 6 39.98 16.27 35.62
C ARG A 6 38.94 15.36 34.97
N LEU A 7 39.34 14.37 34.15
CA LEU A 7 38.39 13.56 33.40
C LEU A 7 37.61 12.57 34.30
N LEU A 8 38.25 12.05 35.34
CA LEU A 8 37.67 11.08 36.28
C LEU A 8 37.45 11.63 37.70
N GLY A 9 37.76 12.91 37.92
CA GLY A 9 37.65 13.57 39.23
C GLY A 9 36.32 14.29 39.47
N GLY A 10 35.42 14.30 38.50
CA GLY A 10 34.11 14.96 38.56
C GLY A 10 32.97 14.03 38.18
N GLU A 11 31.76 14.57 37.98
CA GLU A 11 30.58 13.80 37.57
C GLU A 11 30.82 13.09 36.23
N LEU A 12 30.79 11.74 36.26
CA LEU A 12 31.04 10.92 35.08
C LEU A 12 29.85 10.99 34.11
N ARG A 13 30.17 11.34 32.85
CA ARG A 13 29.23 11.27 31.72
C ARG A 13 29.71 10.15 30.80
N VAL A 14 28.97 9.05 30.76
CA VAL A 14 29.38 7.81 30.11
C VAL A 14 28.52 7.55 28.88
N ILE A 15 29.16 7.19 27.76
CA ILE A 15 28.51 6.60 26.59
C ILE A 15 28.77 5.10 26.64
N ASN A 16 27.73 4.31 26.90
CA ASN A 16 27.83 2.85 26.97
C ASN A 16 27.47 2.23 25.62
N ILE A 17 28.38 1.43 25.06
CA ILE A 17 28.20 0.63 23.84
C ILE A 17 28.34 -0.85 24.23
N GLY A 18 27.43 -1.72 23.77
CA GLY A 18 27.42 -3.15 24.12
C GLY A 18 26.29 -3.50 25.09
N LEU A 19 26.57 -4.25 26.15
CA LEU A 19 25.52 -4.74 27.05
C LEU A 19 24.83 -3.59 27.80
N LYS A 20 23.49 -3.53 27.71
CA LYS A 20 22.65 -2.55 28.43
C LYS A 20 22.82 -2.64 29.96
N SER A 21 23.15 -3.82 30.49
CA SER A 21 23.33 -4.05 31.93
C SER A 21 24.41 -3.15 32.55
N PHE A 22 25.46 -2.80 31.80
CA PHE A 22 26.49 -1.85 32.27
C PHE A 22 25.95 -0.42 32.36
N ALA A 23 25.14 0.01 31.39
CA ALA A 23 24.49 1.31 31.47
C ALA A 23 23.52 1.39 32.67
N ASP A 24 22.77 0.32 32.90
CA ASP A 24 21.80 0.26 34.00
C ASP A 24 22.47 0.26 35.38
N GLU A 25 23.60 -0.44 35.54
CA GLU A 25 24.40 -0.38 36.78
C GLU A 25 24.96 1.03 37.01
N LEU A 26 25.56 1.65 35.98
CA LEU A 26 26.13 2.99 36.09
C LEU A 26 25.07 4.06 36.42
N ARG A 27 23.85 3.95 35.85
CA ARG A 27 22.71 4.80 36.23
C ARG A 27 22.30 4.59 37.69
N ARG A 28 22.25 3.33 38.15
CA ARG A 28 21.96 3.02 39.57
C ARG A 28 23.00 3.60 40.52
N ARG A 29 24.24 3.81 40.07
CA ARG A 29 25.32 4.47 40.84
C ARG A 29 25.36 5.99 40.70
N GLY A 30 24.38 6.59 40.03
CA GLY A 30 24.25 8.05 39.90
C GLY A 30 25.07 8.69 38.78
N ALA A 31 25.66 7.90 37.87
CA ALA A 31 26.34 8.45 36.70
C ALA A 31 25.34 8.86 35.60
N ARG A 32 25.68 9.89 34.82
CA ARG A 32 24.91 10.25 33.62
C ARG A 32 25.31 9.35 32.47
N VAL A 33 24.41 8.48 32.02
CA VAL A 33 24.72 7.47 30.99
C VAL A 33 23.80 7.56 29.79
N THR A 34 24.38 7.74 28.61
CA THR A 34 23.74 7.49 27.33
C THR A 34 24.11 6.08 26.88
N HIS A 35 23.14 5.18 26.81
CA HIS A 35 23.37 3.88 26.20
C HIS A 35 23.12 3.98 24.71
N VAL A 36 24.11 3.59 23.92
CA VAL A 36 23.97 3.37 22.49
C VAL A 36 23.67 1.89 22.31
N ASP A 37 22.46 1.58 21.87
CA ASP A 37 22.06 0.23 21.46
C ASP A 37 22.71 -0.10 20.11
N TRP A 38 24.02 -0.34 20.16
CA TRP A 38 24.82 -0.63 18.99
C TRP A 38 24.85 -2.14 18.75
N GLN A 39 24.60 -2.52 17.50
CA GLN A 39 24.81 -3.87 17.01
C GLN A 39 25.80 -3.84 15.83
N PRO A 40 26.59 -4.92 15.62
CA PRO A 40 27.40 -5.04 14.42
C PRO A 40 26.52 -4.85 13.18
N PRO A 41 26.92 -4.02 12.20
CA PRO A 41 26.17 -3.90 10.96
C PRO A 41 25.93 -5.27 10.32
N ALA A 42 24.72 -5.50 9.82
CA ALA A 42 24.31 -6.77 9.24
C ALA A 42 24.58 -8.00 10.14
N SER A 43 24.44 -7.83 11.47
CA SER A 43 24.66 -8.89 12.45
C SER A 43 26.05 -9.55 12.40
N GLY A 44 27.05 -8.85 11.83
CA GLY A 44 28.41 -9.35 11.69
C GLY A 44 28.65 -10.22 10.46
N ASP A 45 27.71 -10.29 9.50
CA ASP A 45 27.95 -10.95 8.22
C ASP A 45 28.99 -10.17 7.39
N ASP A 46 30.17 -10.75 7.22
CA ASP A 46 31.31 -10.10 6.55
C ASP A 46 31.01 -9.67 5.11
N HIS A 47 30.21 -10.45 4.38
CA HIS A 47 29.85 -10.15 3.00
C HIS A 47 28.90 -8.94 2.94
N MET A 48 27.89 -8.91 3.80
CA MET A 48 26.99 -7.76 3.92
C MET A 48 27.69 -6.51 4.44
N VAL A 49 28.62 -6.66 5.38
CA VAL A 49 29.47 -5.57 5.87
C VAL A 49 30.32 -5.00 4.73
N ASP A 50 30.87 -5.82 3.83
CA ASP A 50 31.61 -5.35 2.66
C ASP A 50 30.71 -4.53 1.71
N HIS A 51 29.49 -4.98 1.45
CA HIS A 51 28.52 -4.22 0.66
C HIS A 51 28.18 -2.87 1.28
N LEU A 52 27.91 -2.84 2.59
CA LEU A 52 27.67 -1.59 3.33
C LEU A 52 28.87 -0.65 3.28
N ARG A 53 30.10 -1.18 3.36
CA ARG A 53 31.33 -0.38 3.21
C ARG A 53 31.45 0.22 1.82
N ARG A 54 31.11 -0.52 0.75
CA ARG A 54 31.11 -0.01 -0.63
C ARG A 54 30.12 1.12 -0.80
N LEU A 55 28.89 0.97 -0.28
CA LEU A 55 27.88 2.03 -0.28
C LEU A 55 28.35 3.28 0.46
N ARG A 56 28.97 3.13 1.63
CA ARG A 56 29.50 4.28 2.41
C ARG A 56 30.71 4.97 1.80
N ARG A 57 31.42 4.32 0.87
CA ARG A 57 32.64 4.85 0.21
C ARG A 57 32.33 5.56 -1.10
N ASP A 58 31.06 5.77 -1.43
CA ASP A 58 30.63 6.28 -2.72
C ASP A 58 30.76 7.80 -2.90
N GLY A 59 31.31 8.50 -1.90
CA GLY A 59 31.49 9.96 -1.89
C GLY A 59 30.24 10.74 -1.48
N GLY A 60 29.26 10.10 -0.84
CA GLY A 60 28.01 10.74 -0.41
C GLY A 60 26.94 10.79 -1.50
N ARG A 61 27.14 10.08 -2.62
CA ARG A 61 26.18 10.06 -3.74
C ARG A 61 24.86 9.40 -3.34
N THR A 62 24.91 8.28 -2.61
CA THR A 62 23.74 7.59 -2.08
C THR A 62 23.00 8.46 -1.08
N GLU A 63 23.72 9.18 -0.20
CA GLU A 63 23.08 10.09 0.75
C GLU A 63 22.34 11.23 0.04
N GLN A 64 22.99 11.86 -0.95
CA GLN A 64 22.34 12.90 -1.75
C GLN A 64 21.14 12.36 -2.54
N ALA A 65 21.25 11.16 -3.11
CA ALA A 65 20.16 10.52 -3.84
C ALA A 65 18.99 10.18 -2.90
N ASN A 66 19.27 9.71 -1.68
CA ASN A 66 18.28 9.45 -0.65
C ASN A 66 17.61 10.74 -0.18
N GLN A 67 18.37 11.81 0.04
CA GLN A 67 17.81 13.10 0.42
C GLN A 67 16.87 13.64 -0.67
N ASN A 68 17.24 13.51 -1.94
CA ASN A 68 16.39 13.92 -3.07
C ASN A 68 15.11 13.09 -3.16
N ALA A 69 15.22 11.76 -3.02
CA ALA A 69 14.07 10.86 -3.01
C ALA A 69 13.16 11.12 -1.80
N PHE A 70 13.72 11.32 -0.61
CA PHE A 70 12.98 11.68 0.59
C PHE A 70 12.26 13.02 0.42
N GLN A 71 12.90 14.02 -0.19
CA GLN A 71 12.25 15.30 -0.46
C GLN A 71 11.03 15.14 -1.40
N ARG A 72 11.05 14.19 -2.35
CA ARG A 72 9.85 13.87 -3.15
C ARG A 72 8.68 13.38 -2.31
N ILE A 73 8.95 12.60 -1.25
CA ILE A 73 7.91 12.13 -0.33
C ILE A 73 7.29 13.32 0.40
N ILE A 74 8.13 14.24 0.89
CA ILE A 74 7.69 15.43 1.65
C ILE A 74 6.89 16.41 0.79
N ASP A 75 7.31 16.63 -0.47
CA ASP A 75 6.72 17.62 -1.36
C ASP A 75 5.48 17.09 -2.12
N ALA A 76 5.14 15.81 -1.98
CA ALA A 76 4.04 15.19 -2.71
C ALA A 76 2.67 15.80 -2.32
N ASP A 77 1.82 16.01 -3.34
CA ASP A 77 0.46 16.55 -3.16
C ASP A 77 -0.58 15.62 -3.83
N PRO A 78 -0.95 14.49 -3.18
CA PRO A 78 -1.92 13.55 -3.73
C PRO A 78 -3.34 14.08 -3.64
N VAL A 79 -3.99 14.23 -4.80
CA VAL A 79 -5.38 14.68 -4.94
C VAL A 79 -6.19 13.64 -5.70
N LEU A 80 -7.33 13.24 -5.14
CA LEU A 80 -8.32 12.44 -5.86
C LEU A 80 -9.02 13.33 -6.88
N ILE A 81 -8.78 13.08 -8.17
CA ILE A 81 -9.32 13.92 -9.25
C ILE A 81 -10.50 13.29 -9.98
N ASP A 82 -10.63 11.97 -9.94
CA ASP A 82 -11.70 11.27 -10.63
C ASP A 82 -11.95 9.84 -10.13
N VAL A 83 -13.05 9.24 -10.59
CA VAL A 83 -13.31 7.79 -10.59
C VAL A 83 -13.68 7.40 -12.01
N ALA A 84 -12.96 6.43 -12.59
CA ALA A 84 -13.12 6.04 -13.99
C ALA A 84 -12.85 4.54 -14.20
N PRO A 85 -13.36 3.93 -15.28
CA PRO A 85 -13.01 2.57 -15.65
C PRO A 85 -11.49 2.42 -15.86
N ALA A 86 -10.91 1.37 -15.29
CA ALA A 86 -9.46 1.15 -15.31
C ALA A 86 -8.87 1.15 -16.72
N GLY A 87 -9.55 0.51 -17.69
CA GLY A 87 -9.11 0.44 -19.09
C GLY A 87 -9.12 1.78 -19.84
N GLU A 88 -9.83 2.79 -19.34
CA GLU A 88 -9.85 4.13 -19.92
C GLU A 88 -8.69 5.00 -19.43
N VAL A 89 -8.22 4.77 -18.20
CA VAL A 89 -7.23 5.64 -17.52
C VAL A 89 -5.87 5.00 -17.29
N MET A 90 -5.75 3.67 -17.39
CA MET A 90 -4.51 2.92 -17.20
C MET A 90 -3.95 2.44 -18.54
N ALA A 91 -2.90 3.11 -19.00
CA ALA A 91 -2.32 2.85 -20.31
C ALA A 91 -1.90 1.37 -20.49
N GLY A 92 -2.45 0.73 -21.52
CA GLY A 92 -2.11 -0.66 -21.88
C GLY A 92 -2.98 -1.73 -21.22
N LEU A 93 -3.77 -1.41 -20.19
CA LEU A 93 -4.77 -2.31 -19.63
C LEU A 93 -5.95 -2.44 -20.60
N ARG A 94 -6.21 -3.66 -21.08
CA ARG A 94 -7.19 -3.93 -22.14
C ARG A 94 -7.74 -5.34 -22.01
N LYS A 95 -8.77 -5.66 -22.80
CA LYS A 95 -9.33 -7.01 -22.88
C LYS A 95 -8.23 -8.08 -23.05
N GLY A 96 -8.34 -9.18 -22.29
CA GLY A 96 -7.31 -10.22 -22.22
C GLY A 96 -6.18 -9.92 -21.24
N MET A 97 -6.34 -8.93 -20.37
CA MET A 97 -5.38 -8.61 -19.31
C MET A 97 -6.11 -8.31 -18.00
N LEU A 98 -5.58 -8.88 -16.91
CA LEU A 98 -5.97 -8.58 -15.54
C LEU A 98 -4.71 -8.19 -14.76
N LEU A 99 -4.88 -7.37 -13.74
CA LEU A 99 -3.80 -7.02 -12.81
C LEU A 99 -3.97 -7.74 -11.48
N HIS A 100 -2.91 -7.82 -10.68
CA HIS A 100 -2.90 -8.44 -9.35
C HIS A 100 -1.92 -7.76 -8.39
N ALA A 101 -2.12 -7.95 -7.09
CA ALA A 101 -1.18 -7.47 -6.07
C ALA A 101 0.15 -8.25 -6.07
N GLY A 102 1.22 -7.60 -5.62
CA GLY A 102 2.53 -8.21 -5.41
C GLY A 102 3.45 -8.27 -6.63
N PRO A 103 4.65 -8.86 -6.48
CA PRO A 103 5.60 -9.02 -7.57
C PRO A 103 5.08 -10.00 -8.65
N PRO A 104 5.70 -10.03 -9.86
CA PRO A 104 5.30 -10.92 -10.94
C PRO A 104 5.16 -12.38 -10.49
N ILE A 105 4.05 -13.02 -10.83
CA ILE A 105 3.75 -14.41 -10.49
C ILE A 105 3.10 -15.14 -11.67
N SER A 106 3.35 -16.44 -11.79
CA SER A 106 2.69 -17.28 -12.78
C SER A 106 1.31 -17.75 -12.28
N TRP A 107 0.40 -18.06 -13.19
CA TRP A 107 -0.93 -18.59 -12.82
C TRP A 107 -0.85 -19.84 -11.94
N SER A 108 0.06 -20.76 -12.24
CA SER A 108 0.25 -22.00 -11.48
C SER A 108 0.73 -21.77 -10.05
N ASP A 109 1.35 -20.61 -9.80
CA ASP A 109 1.92 -20.24 -8.51
C ASP A 109 0.99 -19.38 -7.65
N MET A 110 -0.09 -18.84 -8.22
CA MET A 110 -1.05 -18.02 -7.49
C MET A 110 -1.75 -18.83 -6.40
N CYS A 111 -1.91 -18.25 -5.21
CA CYS A 111 -2.64 -18.86 -4.12
C CYS A 111 -4.14 -18.99 -4.43
N GLY A 112 -4.85 -19.85 -3.69
CA GLY A 112 -6.28 -20.12 -3.89
C GLY A 112 -7.14 -18.86 -3.97
N PRO A 113 -7.07 -17.92 -3.01
CA PRO A 113 -7.83 -16.67 -3.05
C PRO A 113 -7.57 -15.82 -4.30
N MET A 114 -6.31 -15.70 -4.71
CA MET A 114 -5.96 -14.92 -5.91
C MET A 114 -6.49 -15.58 -7.19
N ARG A 115 -6.39 -16.92 -7.29
CA ARG A 115 -6.97 -17.67 -8.42
C ARG A 115 -8.48 -17.50 -8.50
N ALA A 116 -9.17 -17.58 -7.36
CA ALA A 116 -10.61 -17.40 -7.29
C ALA A 116 -11.03 -15.96 -7.67
N ALA A 117 -10.27 -14.95 -7.25
CA ALA A 117 -10.51 -13.56 -7.64
C ALA A 117 -10.31 -13.33 -9.14
N VAL A 118 -9.29 -13.93 -9.75
CA VAL A 118 -9.09 -13.89 -11.22
C VAL A 118 -10.29 -14.49 -11.96
N VAL A 119 -10.77 -15.67 -11.53
CA VAL A 119 -11.98 -16.29 -12.09
C VAL A 119 -13.20 -15.37 -11.94
N GLY A 120 -13.36 -14.75 -10.78
CA GLY A 120 -14.42 -13.79 -10.52
C GLY A 120 -14.35 -12.57 -11.45
N ALA A 121 -13.16 -12.00 -11.66
CA ALA A 121 -12.97 -10.87 -12.56
C ALA A 121 -13.28 -11.24 -14.03
N LEU A 122 -12.92 -12.44 -14.46
CA LEU A 122 -13.26 -12.92 -15.82
C LEU A 122 -14.76 -13.08 -16.04
N ARG A 123 -15.49 -13.50 -15.00
CA ARG A 123 -16.96 -13.58 -15.02
C ARG A 123 -17.58 -12.18 -14.99
N TYR A 124 -17.08 -11.29 -14.13
CA TYR A 124 -17.51 -9.89 -14.06
C TYR A 124 -17.36 -9.17 -15.40
N GLU A 125 -16.24 -9.37 -16.08
CA GLU A 125 -15.98 -8.83 -17.42
C GLU A 125 -16.81 -9.49 -18.54
N GLY A 126 -17.54 -10.56 -18.23
CA GLY A 126 -18.28 -11.36 -19.23
C GLY A 126 -17.38 -12.09 -20.23
N TRP A 127 -16.12 -12.32 -19.89
CA TRP A 127 -15.16 -13.03 -20.76
C TRP A 127 -15.32 -14.55 -20.67
N ALA A 128 -15.81 -15.05 -19.53
CA ALA A 128 -16.08 -16.47 -19.30
C ALA A 128 -17.50 -16.68 -18.77
N GLY A 129 -18.19 -17.70 -19.29
CA GLY A 129 -19.55 -18.04 -18.85
C GLY A 129 -19.60 -18.83 -17.55
N ASN A 130 -18.50 -19.47 -17.15
CA ASN A 130 -18.39 -20.28 -15.93
C ASN A 130 -16.93 -20.34 -15.44
N ASN A 131 -16.73 -20.91 -14.25
CA ASN A 131 -15.40 -21.00 -13.62
C ASN A 131 -14.41 -21.85 -14.41
N THR A 132 -14.86 -22.95 -15.03
CA THR A 132 -13.99 -23.85 -15.80
C THR A 132 -13.42 -23.15 -17.03
N ASP A 133 -14.26 -22.44 -17.78
CA ASP A 133 -13.82 -21.65 -18.93
C ASP A 133 -12.86 -20.53 -18.49
N ALA A 134 -13.15 -19.86 -17.38
CA ALA A 134 -12.31 -18.81 -16.83
C ALA A 134 -10.89 -19.30 -16.48
N GLU A 135 -10.79 -20.45 -15.80
CA GLU A 135 -9.50 -21.06 -15.46
C GLU A 135 -8.72 -21.49 -16.71
N ALA A 136 -9.43 -22.04 -17.71
CA ALA A 136 -8.83 -22.45 -18.98
C ALA A 136 -8.22 -21.27 -19.75
N MET A 137 -8.91 -20.13 -19.80
CA MET A 137 -8.42 -18.92 -20.47
C MET A 137 -7.06 -18.44 -19.93
N VAL A 138 -6.88 -18.46 -18.60
CA VAL A 138 -5.60 -18.05 -18.00
C VAL A 138 -4.54 -19.13 -18.19
N GLY A 139 -4.91 -20.41 -18.01
CA GLY A 139 -4.01 -21.55 -18.17
C GLY A 139 -3.46 -21.71 -19.60
N GLN A 140 -4.25 -21.31 -20.61
CA GLN A 140 -3.85 -21.35 -22.03
C GLN A 140 -3.10 -20.09 -22.48
N GLY A 141 -3.11 -19.03 -21.66
CA GLY A 141 -2.44 -17.76 -21.96
C GLY A 141 -3.27 -16.76 -22.75
N ASP A 142 -4.57 -17.00 -22.93
CA ASP A 142 -5.51 -16.05 -23.55
C ASP A 142 -5.70 -14.79 -22.70
N VAL A 143 -5.58 -14.95 -21.38
CA VAL A 143 -5.58 -13.86 -20.40
C VAL A 143 -4.22 -13.76 -19.73
N LYS A 144 -3.65 -12.55 -19.74
CA LYS A 144 -2.39 -12.24 -19.04
C LYS A 144 -2.67 -11.62 -17.69
N VAL A 145 -1.97 -12.09 -16.66
CA VAL A 145 -1.96 -11.50 -15.32
C VAL A 145 -0.68 -10.69 -15.12
N ARG A 146 -0.79 -9.46 -14.60
CA ARG A 146 0.36 -8.55 -14.40
C ARG A 146 0.31 -7.86 -13.04
N PRO A 147 1.45 -7.49 -12.44
CA PRO A 147 1.46 -6.70 -11.20
C PRO A 147 0.78 -5.34 -11.36
N ASN A 148 0.00 -4.92 -10.37
CA ASN A 148 -0.58 -3.57 -10.29
C ASN A 148 0.49 -2.47 -10.38
N HIS A 149 1.62 -2.68 -9.70
CA HIS A 149 2.76 -1.77 -9.69
C HIS A 149 3.43 -1.55 -11.06
N ASP A 150 3.13 -2.35 -12.09
CA ASP A 150 3.59 -2.11 -13.47
C ASP A 150 2.67 -1.16 -14.24
N PHE A 151 1.51 -0.81 -13.67
CA PHE A 151 0.46 0.03 -14.26
C PHE A 151 0.09 1.20 -13.34
N ASP A 152 1.05 1.67 -12.53
CA ASP A 152 0.86 2.74 -11.56
C ASP A 152 -0.30 2.49 -10.57
N ALA A 153 -0.67 1.23 -10.37
CA ALA A 153 -1.78 0.83 -9.53
C ALA A 153 -1.32 0.08 -8.28
N VAL A 154 -2.25 -0.03 -7.34
CA VAL A 154 -2.18 -0.87 -6.15
C VAL A 154 -3.57 -1.43 -5.86
N GLY A 155 -3.63 -2.60 -5.22
CA GLY A 155 -4.89 -3.23 -4.84
C GLY A 155 -4.79 -3.97 -3.49
N PRO A 156 -5.81 -3.87 -2.62
CA PRO A 156 -5.80 -4.58 -1.35
C PRO A 156 -5.95 -6.09 -1.56
N MET A 157 -5.29 -6.88 -0.71
CA MET A 157 -5.41 -8.35 -0.70
C MET A 157 -5.11 -8.99 -2.07
N THR A 158 -6.04 -9.67 -2.75
CA THR A 158 -5.73 -10.23 -4.09
C THR A 158 -5.36 -9.13 -5.11
N GLY A 159 -5.89 -7.92 -4.89
CA GLY A 159 -5.61 -6.73 -5.68
C GLY A 159 -5.97 -6.89 -7.15
N ILE A 160 -6.96 -7.72 -7.48
CA ILE A 160 -7.35 -7.92 -8.88
C ILE A 160 -7.98 -6.64 -9.44
N ILE A 161 -7.51 -6.22 -10.62
CA ILE A 161 -8.07 -5.10 -11.39
C ILE A 161 -8.33 -5.57 -12.81
N SER A 162 -9.55 -5.36 -13.30
CA SER A 162 -9.95 -5.63 -14.68
C SER A 162 -10.32 -4.34 -15.42
N PRO A 163 -10.34 -4.31 -16.76
CA PRO A 163 -10.56 -3.08 -17.52
C PRO A 163 -11.85 -2.30 -17.19
N SER A 164 -12.97 -2.98 -16.90
CA SER A 164 -14.24 -2.34 -16.59
C SER A 164 -14.38 -1.93 -15.12
N MET A 165 -13.51 -2.41 -14.23
CA MET A 165 -13.58 -2.02 -12.81
C MET A 165 -13.30 -0.53 -12.64
N PRO A 166 -14.11 0.19 -11.84
CA PRO A 166 -13.84 1.58 -11.53
C PRO A 166 -12.64 1.69 -10.59
N VAL A 167 -11.75 2.63 -10.89
CA VAL A 167 -10.59 2.98 -10.06
C VAL A 167 -10.66 4.44 -9.65
N PHE A 168 -10.19 4.72 -8.43
CA PHE A 168 -9.82 6.07 -8.03
C PHE A 168 -8.63 6.55 -8.87
N VAL A 169 -8.71 7.77 -9.38
CA VAL A 169 -7.63 8.43 -10.11
C VAL A 169 -7.01 9.46 -9.17
N ILE A 170 -5.85 9.13 -8.61
CA ILE A 170 -5.09 10.05 -7.77
C ILE A 170 -4.01 10.72 -8.61
N GLU A 171 -3.96 12.03 -8.62
CA GLU A 171 -2.89 12.80 -9.22
C GLU A 171 -2.00 13.38 -8.11
N ASN A 172 -0.69 13.15 -8.19
CA ASN A 172 0.26 13.90 -7.40
C ASN A 172 0.55 15.22 -8.11
N ARG A 173 -0.09 16.31 -7.70
CA ARG A 173 -0.03 17.59 -8.42
C ARG A 173 1.38 18.19 -8.48
N THR A 174 2.23 17.90 -7.50
CA THR A 174 3.62 18.38 -7.48
C THR A 174 4.46 17.76 -8.60
N PHE A 175 4.23 16.48 -8.92
CA PHE A 175 5.07 15.73 -9.87
C PHE A 175 4.35 15.25 -11.13
N GLY A 176 3.03 15.43 -11.21
CA GLY A 176 2.19 15.07 -12.35
C GLY A 176 1.97 13.57 -12.57
N ASN A 177 2.53 12.70 -11.71
CA ASN A 177 2.27 11.27 -11.80
C ASN A 177 0.88 10.93 -11.25
N LYS A 178 0.33 9.82 -11.73
CA LYS A 178 -0.97 9.29 -11.28
C LYS A 178 -0.80 7.95 -10.59
N ALA A 179 -1.73 7.62 -9.72
CA ALA A 179 -1.85 6.31 -9.14
C ALA A 179 -3.32 5.85 -9.05
N TYR A 180 -3.52 4.54 -9.09
CA TYR A 180 -4.84 3.94 -9.20
C TYR A 180 -5.08 2.85 -8.16
N CYS A 181 -6.33 2.73 -7.71
CA CYS A 181 -6.80 1.64 -6.88
C CYS A 181 -8.30 1.46 -7.09
N THR A 182 -8.81 0.23 -7.06
CA THR A 182 -10.25 -0.05 -7.18
C THR A 182 -11.04 0.55 -6.03
N ILE A 183 -12.35 0.64 -6.17
CA ILE A 183 -13.23 1.02 -5.05
C ILE A 183 -13.31 -0.14 -4.05
N ASN A 184 -13.29 0.17 -2.75
CA ASN A 184 -13.49 -0.81 -1.71
C ASN A 184 -14.90 -1.42 -1.79
N GLU A 185 -15.00 -2.75 -1.90
CA GLU A 185 -16.24 -3.51 -2.10
C GLU A 185 -17.15 -3.61 -0.86
N GLY A 186 -16.72 -3.07 0.28
CA GLY A 186 -17.39 -3.20 1.57
C GLY A 186 -16.91 -4.40 2.39
N ILE A 187 -17.78 -4.82 3.32
CA ILE A 187 -17.52 -5.89 4.29
C ILE A 187 -18.23 -7.17 3.83
N GLY A 188 -17.74 -8.32 4.30
CA GLY A 188 -18.32 -9.64 4.05
C GLY A 188 -17.64 -10.37 2.90
N LYS A 189 -18.44 -11.08 2.07
CA LYS A 189 -17.95 -11.76 0.88
C LYS A 189 -17.61 -10.72 -0.18
N VAL A 190 -16.33 -10.63 -0.55
CA VAL A 190 -15.81 -9.66 -1.51
C VAL A 190 -14.68 -10.28 -2.34
N MET A 191 -14.49 -9.81 -3.56
CA MET A 191 -13.54 -10.36 -4.53
C MET A 191 -12.08 -10.17 -4.10
N ARG A 192 -11.76 -9.11 -3.37
CA ARG A 192 -10.43 -8.93 -2.79
C ARG A 192 -9.98 -10.07 -1.86
N PHE A 193 -10.92 -10.90 -1.35
CA PHE A 193 -10.62 -12.11 -0.58
C PHE A 193 -10.82 -13.42 -1.39
N GLY A 194 -11.11 -13.32 -2.68
CA GLY A 194 -11.35 -14.47 -3.56
C GLY A 194 -12.80 -14.94 -3.64
N ALA A 195 -13.74 -14.29 -2.94
CA ALA A 195 -15.16 -14.61 -3.11
C ALA A 195 -15.65 -14.15 -4.50
N ASN A 196 -16.41 -15.00 -5.20
CA ASN A 196 -16.82 -14.73 -6.57
C ASN A 196 -18.22 -15.29 -6.89
N ASP A 197 -19.10 -15.40 -5.88
CA ASP A 197 -20.50 -15.77 -6.10
C ASP A 197 -21.27 -14.63 -6.79
N ASP A 198 -22.49 -14.92 -7.26
CA ASP A 198 -23.27 -13.97 -8.06
C ASP A 198 -23.55 -12.67 -7.31
N ALA A 199 -23.73 -12.73 -5.99
CA ALA A 199 -23.92 -11.54 -5.15
C ALA A 199 -22.66 -10.64 -5.09
N VAL A 200 -21.46 -11.22 -5.17
CA VAL A 200 -20.21 -10.44 -5.31
C VAL A 200 -20.17 -9.76 -6.68
N ILE A 201 -20.48 -10.47 -7.75
CA ILE A 201 -20.46 -9.92 -9.11
C ILE A 201 -21.51 -8.81 -9.27
N GLU A 202 -22.74 -9.02 -8.78
CA GLU A 202 -23.81 -8.00 -8.76
C GLU A 202 -23.38 -6.74 -8.02
N ARG A 203 -22.66 -6.88 -6.89
CA ARG A 203 -22.12 -5.73 -6.16
C ARG A 203 -21.06 -4.98 -6.97
N LEU A 204 -20.17 -5.68 -7.66
CA LEU A 204 -19.18 -5.04 -8.52
C LEU A 204 -19.82 -4.29 -9.68
N VAL A 205 -20.86 -4.86 -10.29
CA VAL A 205 -21.66 -4.19 -11.32
C VAL A 205 -22.33 -2.94 -10.73
N TRP A 206 -22.92 -3.02 -9.54
CA TRP A 206 -23.47 -1.84 -8.85
C TRP A 206 -22.42 -0.75 -8.59
N LEU A 207 -21.22 -1.13 -8.14
CA LEU A 207 -20.12 -0.18 -7.95
C LEU A 207 -19.74 0.50 -9.26
N GLN A 208 -19.70 -0.25 -10.37
CA GLN A 208 -19.35 0.25 -11.70
C GLN A 208 -20.44 1.16 -12.28
N GLU A 209 -21.70 0.74 -12.23
CA GLU A 209 -22.79 1.38 -12.97
C GLU A 209 -23.44 2.53 -12.21
N GLU A 210 -23.37 2.51 -10.88
CA GLU A 210 -24.05 3.51 -10.05
C GLU A 210 -23.09 4.32 -9.17
N LEU A 211 -22.33 3.66 -8.29
CA LEU A 211 -21.53 4.38 -7.29
C LEU A 211 -20.38 5.16 -7.95
N ALA A 212 -19.66 4.54 -8.87
CA ALA A 212 -18.50 5.13 -9.51
C ALA A 212 -18.83 6.39 -10.34
N PRO A 213 -19.84 6.39 -11.23
CA PRO A 213 -20.24 7.60 -11.96
C PRO A 213 -20.66 8.73 -11.01
N LEU A 214 -21.46 8.42 -9.98
CA LEU A 214 -21.93 9.40 -9.01
C LEU A 214 -20.77 10.02 -8.21
N LEU A 215 -19.82 9.21 -7.74
CA LEU A 215 -18.61 9.68 -7.06
C LEU A 215 -17.72 10.49 -8.00
N GLY A 216 -17.47 10.00 -9.21
CA GLY A 216 -16.65 10.68 -10.21
C GLY A 216 -17.19 12.07 -10.55
N ASP A 217 -18.50 12.19 -10.77
CA ASP A 217 -19.15 13.48 -11.01
C ASP A 217 -18.99 14.44 -9.82
N ALA A 218 -19.20 13.96 -8.60
CA ALA A 218 -19.05 14.77 -7.40
C ALA A 218 -17.61 15.25 -7.21
N ILE A 219 -16.62 14.36 -7.40
CA ILE A 219 -15.19 14.68 -7.28
C ILE A 219 -14.77 15.72 -8.33
N ARG A 220 -15.18 15.55 -9.59
CA ARG A 220 -14.87 16.50 -10.67
C ARG A 220 -15.45 17.88 -10.38
N ARG A 221 -16.67 17.97 -9.84
CA ARG A 221 -17.30 19.25 -9.46
C ARG A 221 -16.66 19.94 -8.27
N LEU A 222 -16.10 19.15 -7.34
CA LEU A 222 -15.28 19.69 -6.25
C LEU A 222 -13.93 20.25 -6.73
N GLY A 223 -13.52 19.96 -7.97
CA GLY A 223 -12.18 20.29 -8.47
C GLY A 223 -11.09 19.35 -7.92
N GLY A 224 -11.52 18.17 -7.46
CA GLY A 224 -10.70 17.18 -6.75
C GLY A 224 -10.81 17.27 -5.23
N VAL A 225 -10.34 16.22 -4.55
CA VAL A 225 -10.32 16.10 -3.09
C VAL A 225 -8.87 15.90 -2.63
N GLU A 226 -8.34 16.87 -1.90
CA GLU A 226 -6.99 16.79 -1.32
C GLU A 226 -6.93 15.71 -0.25
N LEU A 227 -6.07 14.71 -0.42
CA LEU A 227 -6.00 13.57 0.48
C LEU A 227 -5.09 13.84 1.69
N GLY A 228 -4.05 14.66 1.53
CA GLY A 228 -3.12 15.03 2.60
C GLY A 228 -3.80 15.54 3.88
N PRO A 229 -4.71 16.53 3.81
CA PRO A 229 -5.44 17.02 4.98
C PRO A 229 -6.34 15.97 5.64
N ILE A 230 -6.92 15.05 4.87
CA ILE A 230 -7.75 13.96 5.42
C ILE A 230 -6.86 12.97 6.18
N LEU A 231 -5.75 12.53 5.56
CA LEU A 231 -4.76 11.64 6.15
C LEU A 231 -4.24 12.21 7.48
N ALA A 232 -3.74 13.45 7.47
CA ALA A 232 -3.17 14.09 8.65
C ALA A 232 -4.18 14.20 9.81
N ARG A 233 -5.42 14.56 9.50
CA ARG A 233 -6.48 14.65 10.52
C ARG A 233 -6.88 13.28 11.04
N ALA A 234 -7.01 12.27 10.19
CA ALA A 234 -7.37 10.92 10.60
C ALA A 234 -6.31 10.28 11.50
N LEU A 235 -5.02 10.53 11.25
CA LEU A 235 -3.92 10.12 12.14
C LEU A 235 -4.11 10.68 13.56
N SER A 236 -4.43 11.97 13.70
CA SER A 236 -4.76 12.58 15.00
C SER A 236 -6.05 12.05 15.66
N MET A 237 -6.86 11.28 14.92
CA MET A 237 -8.08 10.63 15.40
C MET A 237 -7.88 9.12 15.66
N GLY A 238 -6.63 8.64 15.58
CA GLY A 238 -6.22 7.28 15.94
C GLY A 238 -6.38 6.25 14.84
N ASP A 239 -6.58 6.67 13.58
CA ASP A 239 -6.39 5.80 12.43
C ASP A 239 -4.90 5.72 12.06
N GLU A 240 -4.47 4.65 11.38
CA GLU A 240 -3.12 4.52 10.81
C GLU A 240 -3.10 4.30 9.29
N MET A 241 -4.28 4.25 8.67
CA MET A 241 -4.55 4.14 7.22
C MET A 241 -4.45 2.74 6.60
N HIS A 242 -3.90 1.73 7.28
CA HIS A 242 -3.82 0.37 6.75
C HIS A 242 -4.89 -0.54 7.38
N GLN A 243 -4.82 -0.80 8.68
CA GLN A 243 -5.79 -1.65 9.39
C GLN A 243 -7.01 -0.87 9.90
N ARG A 244 -6.85 0.40 10.27
CA ARG A 244 -7.92 1.24 10.83
C ARG A 244 -8.06 2.52 10.01
N ASN A 245 -9.27 2.69 9.45
CA ASN A 245 -9.62 3.75 8.50
C ASN A 245 -10.95 4.46 8.85
N VAL A 246 -11.41 4.36 10.10
CA VAL A 246 -12.76 4.80 10.51
C VAL A 246 -12.89 6.33 10.40
N ALA A 247 -11.91 7.06 10.93
CA ALA A 247 -11.90 8.52 10.89
C ALA A 247 -11.72 9.02 9.45
N ALA A 248 -10.80 8.44 8.68
CA ALA A 248 -10.56 8.85 7.30
C ALA A 248 -11.77 8.58 6.39
N SER A 249 -12.42 7.42 6.52
CA SER A 249 -13.65 7.09 5.77
C SER A 249 -14.77 8.08 6.09
N SER A 250 -14.95 8.44 7.38
CA SER A 250 -15.92 9.44 7.81
C SER A 250 -15.60 10.85 7.31
N LEU A 251 -14.33 11.26 7.33
CA LEU A 251 -13.87 12.57 6.87
C LEU A 251 -14.02 12.71 5.35
N PHE A 252 -13.71 11.65 4.60
CA PHE A 252 -13.91 11.59 3.16
C PHE A 252 -15.40 11.69 2.82
N PHE A 253 -16.25 10.87 3.46
CA PHE A 253 -17.69 10.94 3.27
C PHE A 253 -18.23 12.35 3.51
N ARG A 254 -17.82 13.00 4.61
CA ARG A 254 -18.17 14.39 4.93
C ARG A 254 -17.74 15.39 3.85
N ALA A 255 -16.60 15.16 3.20
CA ALA A 255 -16.08 16.02 2.15
C ALA A 255 -16.90 15.92 0.86
N VAL A 256 -17.33 14.71 0.48
CA VAL A 256 -18.03 14.47 -0.79
C VAL A 256 -19.56 14.52 -0.68
N ALA A 257 -20.14 14.26 0.50
CA ALA A 257 -21.59 14.16 0.70
C ALA A 257 -22.40 15.37 0.20
N PRO A 258 -21.98 16.64 0.42
CA PRO A 258 -22.72 17.78 -0.09
C PRO A 258 -22.80 17.80 -1.61
N GLU A 259 -21.72 17.39 -2.30
CA GLU A 259 -21.70 17.40 -3.76
C GLU A 259 -22.43 16.19 -4.34
N LEU A 260 -22.34 15.00 -3.70
CA LEU A 260 -23.18 13.85 -4.03
C LEU A 260 -24.68 14.21 -4.01
N ALA A 261 -25.10 14.99 -3.02
CA ALA A 261 -26.49 15.46 -2.91
C ALA A 261 -26.88 16.48 -3.99
N ARG A 262 -25.92 17.20 -4.57
CA ARG A 262 -26.17 18.15 -5.68
C ARG A 262 -26.13 17.48 -7.04
N THR A 263 -25.33 16.42 -7.21
CA THR A 263 -25.16 15.72 -8.49
C THR A 263 -26.25 14.68 -8.74
N SER A 264 -26.72 14.02 -7.68
CA SER A 264 -27.74 12.98 -7.85
C SER A 264 -29.10 13.56 -8.25
N THR A 265 -29.73 12.92 -9.24
CA THR A 265 -31.12 13.18 -9.65
C THR A 265 -32.09 12.13 -9.12
N ASN A 266 -31.58 11.07 -8.47
CA ASN A 266 -32.36 9.96 -7.94
C ASN A 266 -32.10 9.80 -6.43
N GLY A 267 -33.09 10.16 -5.62
CA GLY A 267 -32.97 10.08 -4.15
C GLY A 267 -32.72 8.68 -3.61
N ALA A 268 -33.18 7.62 -4.28
CA ALA A 268 -32.96 6.24 -3.85
C ALA A 268 -31.51 5.78 -4.11
N GLU A 269 -30.97 6.11 -5.29
CA GLU A 269 -29.55 5.86 -5.62
C GLU A 269 -28.62 6.63 -4.68
N LEU A 270 -28.94 7.91 -4.42
CA LEU A 270 -28.18 8.73 -3.47
C LEU A 270 -28.17 8.12 -2.07
N ALA A 271 -29.33 7.73 -1.55
CA ALA A 271 -29.45 7.14 -0.22
C ALA A 271 -28.60 5.87 -0.12
N ARG A 272 -28.71 4.96 -1.11
CA ARG A 272 -27.92 3.73 -1.16
C ARG A 272 -26.41 3.99 -1.22
N ALA A 273 -25.97 4.97 -2.01
CA ALA A 273 -24.55 5.37 -2.05
C ALA A 273 -24.07 5.93 -0.70
N MET A 274 -24.86 6.81 -0.07
CA MET A 274 -24.53 7.37 1.24
C MET A 274 -24.50 6.30 2.35
N GLU A 275 -25.44 5.37 2.34
CA GLU A 275 -25.47 4.22 3.28
C GLU A 275 -24.23 3.34 3.11
N PHE A 276 -23.84 3.05 1.87
CA PHE A 276 -22.62 2.28 1.58
C PHE A 276 -21.37 2.98 2.12
N LEU A 277 -21.22 4.29 1.88
CA LEU A 277 -20.08 5.07 2.39
C LEU A 277 -20.08 5.16 3.91
N ALA A 278 -21.25 5.35 4.53
CA ALA A 278 -21.39 5.53 5.97
C ALA A 278 -21.15 4.24 6.78
N THR A 279 -21.38 3.07 6.19
CA THR A 279 -21.22 1.76 6.87
C THR A 279 -19.91 1.06 6.53
N ASN A 280 -19.13 1.58 5.58
CA ASN A 280 -17.85 1.02 5.17
C ASN A 280 -16.68 1.73 5.85
N ASP A 281 -16.36 1.31 7.07
CA ASP A 281 -15.23 1.84 7.85
C ASP A 281 -13.85 1.65 7.18
N GLN A 282 -13.76 0.77 6.18
CA GLN A 282 -12.54 0.52 5.41
C GLN A 282 -12.53 1.23 4.06
N PHE A 283 -13.54 2.05 3.73
CA PHE A 283 -13.64 2.68 2.41
C PHE A 283 -12.36 3.44 2.02
N PHE A 284 -11.77 4.15 2.98
CA PHE A 284 -10.59 4.97 2.75
C PHE A 284 -9.29 4.19 2.54
N LEU A 285 -9.23 2.89 2.87
CA LEU A 285 -8.03 2.07 2.66
C LEU A 285 -7.51 2.18 1.22
N ASN A 286 -8.41 2.06 0.24
CA ASN A 286 -8.05 2.07 -1.17
C ASN A 286 -7.54 3.45 -1.62
N LEU A 287 -8.11 4.53 -1.08
CA LEU A 287 -7.64 5.91 -1.29
C LEU A 287 -6.26 6.12 -0.65
N ALA A 288 -6.05 5.64 0.58
CA ALA A 288 -4.77 5.72 1.26
C ALA A 288 -3.67 4.97 0.51
N MET A 289 -3.96 3.77 0.00
CA MET A 289 -3.03 2.99 -0.83
C MET A 289 -2.65 3.75 -2.11
N ALA A 290 -3.63 4.29 -2.85
CA ALA A 290 -3.36 5.04 -4.08
C ALA A 290 -2.62 6.36 -3.79
N ALA A 291 -2.92 7.05 -2.69
CA ALA A 291 -2.18 8.22 -2.24
C ALA A 291 -0.72 7.87 -1.92
N ALA A 292 -0.49 6.80 -1.14
CA ALA A 292 0.86 6.33 -0.81
C ALA A 292 1.64 5.93 -2.06
N LYS A 293 1.00 5.25 -3.03
CA LYS A 293 1.59 4.95 -4.35
C LYS A 293 1.98 6.23 -5.09
N ALA A 294 1.08 7.22 -5.17
CA ALA A 294 1.32 8.50 -5.83
C ALA A 294 2.48 9.28 -5.19
N ILE A 295 2.63 9.18 -3.86
CA ILE A 295 3.75 9.77 -3.10
C ILE A 295 5.05 9.03 -3.37
N MET A 296 5.04 7.70 -3.38
CA MET A 296 6.25 6.87 -3.42
C MET A 296 6.80 6.66 -4.83
N ASP A 297 5.98 6.68 -5.88
CA ASP A 297 6.44 6.45 -7.25
C ASP A 297 7.55 7.37 -7.74
N PRO A 298 7.50 8.70 -7.48
CA PRO A 298 8.59 9.61 -7.81
C PRO A 298 9.94 9.26 -7.17
N THR A 299 9.96 8.43 -6.12
CA THR A 299 11.21 7.97 -5.47
C THR A 299 11.93 6.86 -6.25
N GLY A 300 11.23 6.19 -7.18
CA GLY A 300 11.68 4.98 -7.87
C GLY A 300 12.80 5.16 -8.91
N ASN A 301 13.19 6.40 -9.23
CA ASN A 301 14.07 6.71 -10.37
C ASN A 301 15.33 7.51 -10.00
N PHE A 302 15.75 7.48 -8.73
CA PHE A 302 16.98 8.13 -8.30
C PHE A 302 18.15 7.15 -8.31
N SER A 303 18.99 7.24 -9.34
CA SER A 303 20.24 6.46 -9.42
C SER A 303 21.07 6.63 -8.15
N GLY A 304 21.46 5.50 -7.54
CA GLY A 304 22.20 5.47 -6.28
C GLY A 304 21.35 5.58 -5.00
N SER A 305 20.03 5.81 -5.10
CA SER A 305 19.16 5.80 -3.93
C SER A 305 18.94 4.37 -3.39
N THR A 306 18.92 4.26 -2.08
CA THR A 306 18.64 3.03 -1.33
C THR A 306 17.28 3.08 -0.63
N ILE A 307 16.44 4.06 -0.93
CA ILE A 307 15.07 4.14 -0.40
C ILE A 307 14.23 3.03 -1.03
N VAL A 308 13.50 2.28 -0.20
CA VAL A 308 12.49 1.33 -0.66
C VAL A 308 11.32 2.14 -1.24
N SER A 309 11.04 1.95 -2.53
CA SER A 309 10.00 2.70 -3.26
C SER A 309 8.67 1.95 -3.35
N ALA A 310 8.68 0.63 -3.12
CA ALA A 310 7.47 -0.17 -2.99
C ALA A 310 7.75 -1.42 -2.15
N MET A 311 6.79 -1.79 -1.31
CA MET A 311 6.67 -3.12 -0.71
C MET A 311 5.31 -3.70 -1.10
N SER A 312 5.29 -4.96 -1.53
CA SER A 312 4.06 -5.63 -1.90
C SER A 312 4.21 -7.16 -1.86
N ARG A 313 3.09 -7.88 -1.79
CA ARG A 313 3.05 -9.32 -1.66
C ARG A 313 1.86 -9.95 -2.39
N ASN A 314 2.02 -11.18 -2.86
CA ASN A 314 1.02 -11.88 -3.68
C ASN A 314 0.50 -13.19 -3.05
N GLY A 315 0.73 -13.41 -1.75
CA GLY A 315 0.34 -14.65 -1.06
C GLY A 315 1.30 -15.82 -1.29
N LYS A 316 2.37 -15.62 -2.06
CA LYS A 316 3.50 -16.55 -2.24
C LYS A 316 4.84 -15.86 -1.96
N ASP A 317 5.03 -14.69 -2.57
CA ASP A 317 6.25 -13.91 -2.51
C ASP A 317 5.97 -12.51 -1.92
N PHE A 318 6.87 -12.06 -1.05
CA PHE A 318 7.02 -10.68 -0.65
C PHE A 318 8.09 -10.04 -1.54
N GLY A 319 7.81 -8.86 -2.08
CA GLY A 319 8.68 -8.15 -2.99
C GLY A 319 8.91 -6.70 -2.57
N ILE A 320 10.12 -6.22 -2.81
CA ILE A 320 10.45 -4.80 -2.72
C ILE A 320 10.99 -4.25 -4.03
N ARG A 321 10.79 -2.94 -4.24
CA ARG A 321 11.53 -2.12 -5.21
C ARG A 321 12.38 -1.10 -4.45
N VAL A 322 13.53 -0.75 -5.01
CA VAL A 322 14.46 0.22 -4.42
C VAL A 322 14.76 1.31 -5.45
N GLY A 323 14.75 2.58 -5.03
CA GLY A 323 14.83 3.75 -5.93
C GLY A 323 16.02 3.75 -6.88
N GLY A 324 17.17 3.23 -6.48
CA GLY A 324 18.36 3.10 -7.33
C GLY A 324 18.30 1.97 -8.36
N THR A 325 17.25 1.17 -8.36
CA THR A 325 17.12 -0.05 -9.18
C THR A 325 15.92 -0.03 -10.14
N GLY A 326 15.19 1.09 -10.20
CA GLY A 326 14.03 1.25 -11.07
C GLY A 326 12.90 0.28 -10.72
N SER A 327 12.36 -0.39 -11.73
CA SER A 327 11.21 -1.32 -11.60
C SER A 327 11.60 -2.75 -11.19
N ARG A 328 12.88 -3.02 -10.91
CA ARG A 328 13.35 -4.36 -10.54
C ARG A 328 12.77 -4.77 -9.18
N TRP A 329 12.18 -5.96 -9.15
CA TRP A 329 11.74 -6.61 -7.92
C TRP A 329 12.88 -7.42 -7.28
N PHE A 330 12.96 -7.34 -5.95
CA PHE A 330 13.71 -8.26 -5.11
C PHE A 330 12.73 -9.01 -4.23
N THR A 331 12.70 -10.34 -4.34
CA THR A 331 11.66 -11.16 -3.73
C THR A 331 12.21 -12.18 -2.74
N THR A 332 11.37 -12.54 -1.78
CA THR A 332 11.55 -13.60 -0.79
C THR A 332 10.18 -14.27 -0.58
N PRO A 333 10.09 -15.51 -0.06
CA PRO A 333 8.80 -16.08 0.31
C PRO A 333 8.01 -15.14 1.24
N ALA A 334 6.72 -15.00 0.98
CA ALA A 334 5.82 -14.20 1.81
C ALA A 334 5.73 -14.82 3.22
N PRO A 335 5.82 -14.01 4.28
CA PRO A 335 5.71 -14.52 5.65
C PRO A 335 4.29 -14.97 5.95
N MET A 336 4.17 -15.89 6.91
CA MET A 336 2.88 -16.20 7.53
C MET A 336 2.53 -15.09 8.53
N PRO A 337 1.32 -14.50 8.46
CA PRO A 337 0.86 -13.56 9.47
C PRO A 337 0.79 -14.24 10.84
N ASP A 338 1.42 -13.64 11.85
CA ASP A 338 1.32 -14.04 13.25
C ASP A 338 0.43 -13.03 14.00
N GLY A 339 -0.66 -13.50 14.61
CA GLY A 339 -1.65 -12.63 15.22
C GLY A 339 -2.85 -13.36 15.82
N MET A 340 -3.85 -12.59 16.23
CA MET A 340 -5.10 -13.13 16.76
C MET A 340 -6.03 -13.57 15.62
N TYR A 341 -6.58 -14.77 15.73
CA TYR A 341 -7.56 -15.31 14.77
C TYR A 341 -8.98 -15.17 15.31
N PHE A 342 -9.94 -15.00 14.40
CA PHE A 342 -11.35 -15.01 14.78
C PHE A 342 -11.76 -16.37 15.37
N PRO A 343 -12.75 -16.42 16.27
CA PRO A 343 -13.24 -17.68 16.83
C PRO A 343 -13.57 -18.70 15.74
N GLY A 344 -13.03 -19.90 15.86
CA GLY A 344 -13.19 -20.99 14.89
C GLY A 344 -12.09 -21.07 13.81
N TYR A 345 -11.17 -20.11 13.76
CA TYR A 345 -10.01 -20.13 12.85
C TYR A 345 -8.69 -20.21 13.60
N THR A 346 -7.67 -20.71 12.91
CA THR A 346 -6.31 -20.89 13.42
C THR A 346 -5.27 -20.47 12.38
N ALA A 347 -3.99 -20.47 12.75
CA ALA A 347 -2.88 -20.26 11.83
C ALA A 347 -2.84 -21.25 10.66
N ALA A 348 -3.41 -22.46 10.81
CA ALA A 348 -3.47 -23.46 9.75
C ALA A 348 -4.44 -23.07 8.62
N ASP A 349 -5.39 -22.18 8.90
CA ASP A 349 -6.38 -21.68 7.93
C ASP A 349 -5.88 -20.43 7.18
N ALA A 350 -4.76 -19.85 7.62
CA ALA A 350 -4.24 -18.61 7.08
C ALA A 350 -3.54 -18.81 5.74
N ASN A 351 -3.68 -17.83 4.85
CA ASN A 351 -2.83 -17.68 3.67
C ASN A 351 -1.59 -16.85 4.05
N PRO A 352 -0.42 -17.07 3.42
CA PRO A 352 0.70 -16.14 3.52
C PRO A 352 0.30 -14.71 3.15
N ASP A 353 1.08 -13.72 3.61
CA ASP A 353 0.77 -12.29 3.45
C ASP A 353 0.54 -11.91 1.97
N MET A 354 -0.48 -11.07 1.72
CA MET A 354 -0.98 -10.76 0.39
C MET A 354 -1.58 -9.34 0.31
N GLY A 355 -1.31 -8.62 -0.78
CA GLY A 355 -1.78 -7.26 -1.04
C GLY A 355 -0.68 -6.30 -1.47
N ASP A 356 -1.08 -5.18 -2.07
CA ASP A 356 -0.20 -4.02 -2.27
C ASP A 356 -0.26 -3.03 -1.10
N SER A 357 -1.09 -3.28 -0.09
CA SER A 357 -1.31 -2.35 1.03
C SER A 357 -0.06 -1.99 1.83
N ALA A 358 1.03 -2.78 1.75
CA ALA A 358 2.34 -2.46 2.32
C ALA A 358 3.00 -1.20 1.69
N ILE A 359 2.42 -0.67 0.61
CA ILE A 359 2.76 0.66 0.09
C ILE A 359 2.49 1.77 1.12
N ILE A 360 1.54 1.57 2.04
CA ILE A 360 1.20 2.51 3.11
C ILE A 360 2.37 2.61 4.10
N GLU A 361 2.92 1.48 4.56
CA GLU A 361 4.14 1.44 5.39
C GLU A 361 5.36 1.98 4.64
N THR A 362 5.42 1.74 3.33
CA THR A 362 6.49 2.29 2.48
C THR A 362 6.48 3.82 2.49
N ALA A 363 5.31 4.44 2.60
CA ALA A 363 5.13 5.89 2.76
C ALA A 363 5.26 6.38 4.21
N GLY A 364 5.56 5.49 5.18
CA GLY A 364 5.73 5.82 6.59
C GLY A 364 4.44 5.87 7.42
N LEU A 365 3.34 5.30 6.91
CA LEU A 365 2.06 5.16 7.59
C LEU A 365 1.83 3.71 8.04
N GLY A 366 0.59 3.34 8.36
CA GLY A 366 0.23 1.96 8.70
C GLY A 366 0.89 1.50 9.99
N GLY A 367 1.50 0.32 9.99
CA GLY A 367 2.21 -0.21 11.16
C GLY A 367 3.39 0.64 11.66
N PHE A 368 3.83 1.67 10.91
CA PHE A 368 4.88 2.61 11.33
C PHE A 368 4.35 3.83 12.12
N ALA A 369 3.04 4.12 12.08
CA ALA A 369 2.42 5.34 12.61
C ALA A 369 1.84 5.21 14.03
#